data_AF-A0A5K7ZCG3-F1
#
_entry.id   AF-A0A5K7ZCG3-F1
#
_cell.length_a   1.000
_cell.length_b   1.000
_cell.length_c   1.000
_cell.angle_alpha   90.00
_cell.angle_beta   90.00
_cell.angle_gamma   90.00
#
_symmetry.space_group_name_H-M   'P 1'
#
loop_
_entity.id
_entity.type
_entity.pdbx_description
1 polymer ?
#
loop_
_entity_poly.entity_id
_entity_poly.type
_entity_poly.pdbx_seq_one_letter_code
_entity_poly.pdbx_strand_id
1 'polypeptide(L)' 'MTYNFDPDRWYDNELAVLERAFREGRLDEAAVDKQKERLMHRYDDMVARLDGTYRMPKA' A
#
# COMPACT_ATOMS: atom_id res chain seq x y z
N MET A 1 -18.05 16.38 -7.05
CA MET A 1 -17.21 15.61 -6.10
C MET A 1 -15.90 15.33 -6.79
N THR A 2 -14.85 16.10 -6.50
CA THR A 2 -13.51 15.80 -6.99
C THR A 2 -12.99 14.61 -6.22
N TYR A 3 -12.86 13.47 -6.89
CA TYR A 3 -12.20 12.31 -6.32
C TYR A 3 -10.70 12.62 -6.29
N ASN A 4 -10.26 13.30 -5.22
CA ASN A 4 -8.85 13.48 -4.93
C ASN A 4 -8.32 12.10 -4.55
N PHE A 5 -7.72 11.42 -5.52
CA PHE A 5 -7.05 10.16 -5.27
C PHE A 5 -5.82 10.45 -4.41
N ASP A 6 -5.86 9.94 -3.19
CA ASP A 6 -4.85 10.14 -2.15
C ASP A 6 -4.22 8.75 -1.85
N PRO A 7 -2.97 8.52 -2.31
CA PRO A 7 -2.26 7.26 -2.09
C PRO A 7 -2.08 6.93 -0.61
N ASP A 8 -1.88 7.94 0.24
CA ASP A 8 -1.71 7.77 1.67
C ASP A 8 -3.00 7.24 2.27
N ARG A 9 -4.13 7.85 1.90
CA ARG A 9 -5.45 7.40 2.34
C ARG A 9 -5.79 5.99 1.84
N TRP A 10 -5.36 5.63 0.64
CA TRP A 10 -5.52 4.26 0.14
C TRP A 10 -4.69 3.26 0.97
N TYR A 11 -3.42 3.58 1.23
CA TYR A 11 -2.51 2.73 1.99
C TYR A 11 -2.99 2.51 3.44
N ASP A 12 -3.46 3.56 4.10
CA ASP A 12 -4.03 3.48 5.45
C ASP A 12 -5.27 2.57 5.51
N ASN A 13 -6.14 2.65 4.51
CA ASN A 13 -7.32 1.78 4.43
C ASN A 13 -6.92 0.31 4.26
N GLU A 14 -5.94 0.02 3.38
CA GLU A 14 -5.45 -1.35 3.17
C GLU A 14 -4.75 -1.91 4.40
N LEU A 15 -3.97 -1.09 5.13
CA LEU A 15 -3.39 -1.46 6.41
C LEU A 15 -4.46 -1.81 7.45
N ALA A 16 -5.52 -1.01 7.55
CA ALA A 16 -6.63 -1.28 8.46
C ALA A 16 -7.35 -2.61 8.14
N VAL A 17 -7.50 -2.94 6.85
CA VAL A 17 -8.08 -4.22 6.40
C VAL A 17 -7.16 -5.39 6.79
N LEU A 18 -5.85 -5.26 6.58
CA LEU A 18 -4.86 -6.28 6.95
C LEU A 18 -4.82 -6.50 8.46
N GLU A 19 -4.78 -5.42 9.24
CA GLU A 19 -4.75 -5.51 10.70
C GLU A 19 -6.03 -6.15 11.25
N ARG A 20 -7.17 -5.86 10.63
CA ARG A 20 -8.42 -6.52 10.98
C ARG A 20 -8.39 -8.01 10.64
N ALA A 21 -7.89 -8.38 9.46
CA ALA A 21 -7.76 -9.78 9.07
C ALA A 21 -6.78 -10.57 9.97
N PHE A 22 -5.71 -9.93 10.43
CA PHE A 22 -4.80 -10.48 11.43
C PHE A 22 -5.49 -10.69 12.78
N ARG A 23 -6.21 -9.66 13.28
CA ARG A 23 -6.97 -9.74 14.54
C ARG A 23 -8.08 -10.79 14.50
N GLU A 24 -8.68 -11.01 13.33
CA GLU A 24 -9.69 -12.05 13.11
C GLU A 24 -9.06 -13.46 12.91
N GLY A 25 -7.73 -13.59 12.96
CA GLY A 25 -7.01 -14.86 12.80
C GLY A 25 -7.07 -15.43 11.39
N ARG A 26 -7.44 -14.61 10.39
CA ARG A 26 -7.52 -15.01 8.97
C ARG A 26 -6.17 -14.95 8.26
N LEU A 27 -5.22 -14.19 8.82
CA LEU A 27 -3.84 -14.09 8.34
C LEU A 27 -2.89 -14.32 9.51
N ASP A 28 -1.79 -15.03 9.25
CA ASP A 28 -0.66 -15.14 10.15
C ASP A 28 0.27 -13.93 9.99
N GLU A 29 1.18 -13.76 10.94
CA GLU A 29 2.11 -12.63 10.95
C GLU A 29 2.97 -12.60 9.68
N ALA A 30 3.40 -13.76 9.20
CA ALA A 30 4.18 -13.88 7.96
C ALA A 30 3.40 -13.46 6.71
N ALA A 31 2.10 -13.81 6.61
CA ALA A 31 1.27 -13.34 5.50
C ALA A 31 0.96 -11.85 5.61
N VAL A 32 0.78 -11.31 6.82
CA VAL A 32 0.61 -9.86 7.01
C VAL A 32 1.84 -9.11 6.52
N ASP A 33 3.04 -9.56 6.89
CA ASP A 33 4.29 -8.91 6.51
C ASP A 33 4.49 -8.92 4.99
N LYS A 34 4.29 -10.08 4.36
CA LYS A 34 4.34 -10.22 2.90
C LYS A 34 3.32 -9.34 2.17
N GLN A 35 2.12 -9.15 2.75
CA GLN A 35 1.11 -8.28 2.17
C GLN A 35 1.45 -6.80 2.37
N LYS A 36 2.07 -6.43 3.51
CA LYS A 36 2.60 -5.08 3.74
C LYS A 36 3.67 -4.72 2.72
N GLU A 37 4.64 -5.59 2.45
CA GLU A 37 5.65 -5.36 1.40
C GLU A 37 4.99 -5.12 0.03
N ARG A 38 3.98 -5.93 -0.32
CA ARG A 38 3.24 -5.75 -1.58
C ARG A 38 2.48 -4.43 -1.65
N LEU A 39 1.87 -4.00 -0.54
CA LEU A 39 1.18 -2.71 -0.47
C LEU A 39 2.16 -1.55 -0.60
N MET A 40 3.33 -1.65 0.01
CA MET A 40 4.37 -0.64 -0.06
C MET A 40 4.90 -0.49 -1.50
N HIS A 41 5.16 -1.58 -2.21
CA HIS A 41 5.50 -1.52 -3.64
C HIS A 41 4.41 -0.88 -4.51
N ARG A 42 3.13 -1.20 -4.23
CA ARG A 42 2.02 -0.57 -4.95
C ARG A 42 1.87 0.90 -4.62
N TYR A 43 2.10 1.29 -3.38
CA TYR A 43 2.09 2.68 -2.95
C TYR A 43 3.19 3.46 -3.69
N ASP A 44 4.41 2.94 -3.72
CA ASP A 44 5.52 3.54 -4.46
C ASP A 44 5.19 3.70 -5.95
N ASP A 45 4.59 2.68 -6.58
CA ASP A 45 4.14 2.76 -7.98
C ASP A 45 3.05 3.83 -8.19
N MET A 46 2.11 3.96 -7.24
CA MET A 46 1.05 4.96 -7.30
C MET A 46 1.59 6.37 -7.13
N VAL A 47 2.50 6.57 -6.16
CA VAL A 47 3.19 7.84 -5.92
C VAL A 47 4.07 8.21 -7.12
N ALA A 48 4.84 7.27 -7.66
CA ALA A 48 5.66 7.48 -8.86
C ALA A 48 4.86 7.94 -10.07
N ARG A 49 3.62 7.43 -10.22
CA ARG A 49 2.69 7.84 -11.29
C ARG A 49 2.11 9.22 -11.08
N LEU A 50 1.85 9.62 -9.83
CA LEU A 50 1.30 10.93 -9.49
C LEU A 50 2.34 12.04 -9.56
N ASP A 51 3.58 11.76 -9.14
CA ASP A 51 4.67 12.72 -9.14
C ASP A 51 5.20 13.02 -10.54
N GLY A 52 4.86 12.19 -11.55
CA GLY A 52 5.23 12.40 -12.97
C GLY A 52 6.75 12.45 -13.26
N THR A 53 7.59 12.31 -12.22
CA THR A 53 9.01 12.69 -12.25
C THR A 53 9.93 11.58 -11.72
N TYR A 54 9.41 10.45 -11.25
CA TYR A 54 10.24 9.41 -10.64
C TYR A 54 11.08 8.64 -11.67
N ARG A 55 12.28 9.14 -11.94
CA ARG A 55 13.39 8.35 -12.51
C ARG A 55 13.92 7.48 -11.38
N MET A 56 13.55 6.20 -11.37
CA MET A 56 14.31 5.19 -10.64
C MET A 56 15.76 5.21 -11.14
N PRO A 57 16.80 5.31 -10.28
CA PRO A 57 18.15 4.97 -10.70
C PRO A 57 18.17 3.48 -11.05
N LYS A 58 18.79 3.20 -12.20
CA LYS A 58 18.87 1.89 -12.83
C LYS A 58 19.93 1.04 -12.14
N ALA A 59 19.51 -0.12 -11.63
CA ALA A 59 20.30 -1.29 -11.21
C ALA A 59 21.23 -1.13 -9.99
#